data_AF-A0A8S0GTI4-F1
#
_entry.id   AF-A0A8S0GTI4-F1
#
_cell.length_a   1.000
_cell.length_b   1.000
_cell.length_c   1.000
_cell.angle_alpha   90.00
_cell.angle_beta   90.00
_cell.angle_gamma   90.00
#
_symmetry.space_group_name_H-M   'P 1'
#
loop_
_entity.id
_entity.type
_entity.pdbx_description
1 polymer ?
#
loop_
_entity_poly.entity_id
_entity_poly.type
_entity_poly.pdbx_seq_one_letter_code
_entity_poly.pdbx_strand_id
1 'polypeptide(L)'
;MHNNNNELTLGAPLSGPVLALRSVPDPVFASGAMGDGIAIDPLNDTLHAPCAGQVIQIARTGHAITLRAANGAELLLHLGLDTVELQGEGFALLVKEGQQVRAGQPLLRVDLDHVAQHCRSLISLLILTNGEGFDLRPLTLSTVQVGEPLLHISRRANAGPQPLAQEQSGQQASARIKVAHRGGLHARPAALVRQTALSFNSHSQLTFKDKSAPCTSLIALMSLGIGEQEEVLVSCQGDDCQDALQAMLQTLGTAMAADAHGETPVPARPPKAPWKTACCRASAPRRAWCADPWCGSTPWSWRRIMASMHPSPNGKH
;
A
#
# COMPACT_ATOMS: atom_id res chain seq x y z
N MET A 1 13.88 -32.68 -8.30
CA MET A 1 13.73 -31.27 -8.74
C MET A 1 14.25 -30.41 -7.60
N HIS A 2 15.43 -29.83 -7.75
CA HIS A 2 15.98 -28.91 -6.75
C HIS A 2 15.21 -27.60 -6.88
N ASN A 3 14.23 -27.36 -6.00
CA ASN A 3 13.57 -26.06 -5.93
C ASN A 3 14.62 -25.05 -5.45
N ASN A 4 15.21 -24.30 -6.38
CA ASN A 4 16.02 -23.14 -6.05
C ASN A 4 15.07 -22.11 -5.42
N ASN A 5 15.06 -22.04 -4.09
CA ASN A 5 14.28 -21.10 -3.29
C ASN A 5 14.83 -19.65 -3.41
N ASN A 6 15.50 -19.34 -4.52
CA ASN A 6 16.14 -18.06 -4.82
C ASN A 6 15.25 -17.19 -5.71
N GLU A 7 14.37 -17.78 -6.51
CA GLU A 7 13.51 -17.04 -7.43
C GLU A 7 12.04 -17.12 -7.00
N LEU A 8 11.31 -16.03 -7.22
CA LEU A 8 9.91 -15.90 -6.87
C LEU A 8 9.20 -14.99 -7.87
N THR A 9 8.13 -15.47 -8.48
CA THR A 9 7.20 -14.63 -9.23
C THR A 9 6.08 -14.16 -8.31
N LEU A 10 5.86 -12.86 -8.27
CA LEU A 10 4.79 -12.21 -7.53
C LEU A 10 3.58 -11.99 -8.43
N GLY A 11 2.42 -12.42 -7.97
CA GLY A 11 1.13 -12.06 -8.57
C GLY A 11 0.72 -10.65 -8.21
N ALA A 12 -0.12 -10.03 -9.03
CA ALA A 12 -0.66 -8.71 -8.76
C ALA A 12 -1.56 -8.75 -7.50
N PRO A 13 -1.28 -7.92 -6.49
CA PRO A 13 -2.06 -7.90 -5.24
C PRO A 13 -3.40 -7.16 -5.39
N LEU A 14 -3.53 -6.35 -6.44
CA LEU A 14 -4.71 -5.58 -6.84
C LEU A 14 -4.84 -5.63 -8.36
N SER A 15 -6.04 -5.38 -8.87
CA SER A 15 -6.30 -5.17 -10.30
C SER A 15 -6.21 -3.68 -10.61
N GLY A 16 -5.67 -3.33 -11.77
CA GLY A 16 -5.64 -1.95 -12.23
C GLY A 16 -4.39 -1.59 -13.04
N PRO A 17 -4.30 -0.33 -13.51
CA PRO A 17 -3.12 0.19 -14.20
C PRO A 17 -1.88 0.11 -13.31
N VAL A 18 -0.78 -0.44 -13.85
CA VAL A 18 0.51 -0.49 -13.17
C VAL A 18 1.32 0.76 -13.53
N LEU A 19 1.94 1.37 -12.53
CA LEU A 19 2.82 2.53 -12.67
C LEU A 19 4.22 2.19 -12.18
N ALA A 20 5.23 2.76 -12.83
CA ALA A 20 6.57 2.76 -12.29
C ALA A 20 6.61 3.61 -11.01
N LEU A 21 7.43 3.21 -10.02
CA LEU A 21 7.49 3.91 -8.74
C LEU A 21 7.83 5.41 -8.91
N ARG A 22 8.73 5.75 -9.85
CA ARG A 22 9.09 7.13 -10.21
C ARG A 22 7.92 8.02 -10.66
N SER A 23 6.78 7.43 -11.03
CA SER A 23 5.59 8.14 -11.50
C SER A 23 4.55 8.34 -10.39
N VAL A 24 4.81 7.83 -9.19
CA VAL A 24 3.94 8.03 -8.02
C VAL A 24 4.02 9.50 -7.58
N PRO A 25 2.88 10.17 -7.30
CA PRO A 25 2.85 11.59 -6.91
C PRO A 25 3.25 11.81 -5.44
N ASP A 26 4.36 11.19 -5.02
CA ASP A 26 4.99 11.30 -3.71
C ASP A 26 6.51 11.23 -3.87
N PRO A 27 7.26 12.30 -3.54
CA PRO A 27 8.70 12.33 -3.74
C PRO A 27 9.48 11.24 -3.01
N VAL A 28 9.04 10.82 -1.82
CA VAL A 28 9.75 9.81 -1.02
C VAL A 28 9.59 8.44 -1.67
N PHE A 29 8.38 8.07 -2.07
CA PHE A 29 8.17 6.82 -2.79
C PHE A 29 8.82 6.87 -4.18
N ALA A 30 8.63 7.96 -4.94
CA ALA A 30 9.16 8.10 -6.29
C ALA A 30 10.70 8.06 -6.36
N SER A 31 11.38 8.47 -5.29
CA SER A 31 12.84 8.40 -5.18
C SER A 31 13.39 6.97 -5.02
N GLY A 32 12.55 6.01 -4.62
CA GLY A 32 13.00 4.65 -4.26
C GLY A 32 13.62 4.54 -2.86
N ALA A 33 13.50 5.57 -2.00
CA ALA A 33 14.06 5.56 -0.63
C ALA A 33 13.58 4.35 0.22
N MET A 34 12.38 3.85 -0.07
CA MET A 34 11.79 2.68 0.59
C MET A 34 12.22 1.33 0.02
N GLY A 35 12.93 1.33 -1.11
CA GLY A 35 13.29 0.14 -1.88
C GLY A 35 12.68 0.14 -3.27
N ASP A 36 13.06 -0.87 -4.06
CA ASP A 36 12.54 -1.06 -5.41
C ASP A 36 11.11 -1.56 -5.39
N GLY A 37 10.31 -1.16 -6.37
CA GLY A 37 8.90 -1.52 -6.41
C GLY A 37 8.15 -0.96 -7.61
N ILE A 38 6.84 -1.11 -7.54
CA ILE A 38 5.87 -0.59 -8.49
C ILE A 38 4.63 -0.10 -7.75
N ALA A 39 3.77 0.61 -8.46
CA ALA A 39 2.49 1.04 -7.95
C ALA A 39 1.34 0.52 -8.83
N ILE A 40 0.15 0.42 -8.26
CA ILE A 40 -1.09 0.04 -8.94
C ILE A 40 -2.16 1.06 -8.56
N ASP A 41 -2.89 1.58 -9.54
CA ASP A 41 -4.13 2.33 -9.30
C ASP A 41 -5.31 1.35 -9.18
N PRO A 42 -5.85 1.11 -7.98
CA PRO A 42 -6.73 -0.02 -7.73
C PRO A 42 -8.11 0.13 -8.38
N LEU A 43 -8.55 -0.94 -9.05
CA LEU A 43 -9.90 -1.11 -9.60
C LEU A 43 -10.76 -2.09 -8.79
N ASN A 44 -10.20 -2.67 -7.72
CA ASN A 44 -10.91 -3.60 -6.84
C ASN A 44 -10.66 -3.27 -5.37
N ASP A 45 -11.59 -3.67 -4.52
CA ASP A 45 -11.68 -3.28 -3.11
C ASP A 45 -10.88 -4.18 -2.16
N THR A 46 -10.16 -5.18 -2.68
CA THR A 46 -9.56 -6.23 -1.85
C THR A 46 -8.10 -6.41 -2.23
N LEU A 47 -7.21 -6.18 -1.27
CA LEU A 47 -5.79 -6.47 -1.37
C LEU A 47 -5.56 -7.97 -1.14
N HIS A 48 -4.81 -8.60 -2.05
CA HIS A 48 -4.49 -10.02 -1.98
C HIS A 48 -2.98 -10.24 -1.81
N ALA A 49 -2.61 -11.40 -1.27
CA ALA A 49 -1.22 -11.79 -1.12
C ALA A 49 -0.58 -12.05 -2.50
N PRO A 50 0.52 -11.33 -2.84
CA PRO A 50 1.21 -11.52 -4.12
C PRO A 50 1.93 -12.88 -4.20
N CYS A 51 2.21 -13.51 -3.07
CA CYS A 51 2.87 -14.82 -2.98
C CYS A 51 2.49 -15.53 -1.67
N ALA A 52 2.91 -16.78 -1.52
CA ALA A 52 2.89 -17.45 -0.22
C ALA A 52 3.98 -16.84 0.70
N GLY A 53 3.68 -16.71 1.99
CA GLY A 53 4.59 -16.10 2.96
C GLY A 53 3.97 -15.91 4.33
N GLN A 54 4.66 -15.18 5.19
CA GLN A 54 4.21 -14.82 6.53
C GLN A 54 3.88 -13.33 6.61
N VAL A 55 2.76 -12.97 7.25
CA VAL A 55 2.49 -11.58 7.64
C VAL A 55 3.42 -11.23 8.80
N ILE A 56 4.44 -10.40 8.56
CA ILE A 56 5.42 -10.03 9.59
C ILE A 56 5.09 -8.72 10.29
N GLN A 57 4.28 -7.87 9.67
CA GLN A 57 3.87 -6.59 10.24
C GLN A 57 2.54 -6.13 9.62
N ILE A 58 1.68 -5.52 10.45
CA ILE A 58 0.51 -4.78 10.02
C ILE A 58 0.62 -3.37 10.59
N ALA A 59 0.44 -2.34 9.75
CA ALA A 59 0.45 -0.97 10.22
C ALA A 59 -0.68 -0.73 11.22
N ARG A 60 -0.47 0.15 12.20
CA ARG A 60 -1.44 0.43 13.28
C ARG A 60 -2.83 0.81 12.77
N THR A 61 -2.88 1.56 11.67
CA THR A 61 -4.12 2.00 11.02
C THR A 61 -4.57 1.07 9.91
N GLY A 62 -4.01 -0.14 9.80
CA GLY A 62 -4.45 -1.20 8.88
C GLY A 62 -4.13 -0.98 7.40
N HIS A 63 -3.77 0.22 6.96
CA HIS A 63 -3.54 0.56 5.54
C HIS A 63 -2.34 -0.13 4.86
N ALA A 64 -1.45 -0.76 5.63
CA ALA A 64 -0.26 -1.40 5.09
C ALA A 64 0.05 -2.74 5.79
N ILE A 65 0.53 -3.69 4.99
CA ILE A 65 0.87 -5.05 5.41
C ILE A 65 2.25 -5.40 4.84
N THR A 66 3.13 -5.93 5.68
CA THR A 66 4.43 -6.45 5.24
C THR A 66 4.40 -7.98 5.26
N LEU A 67 4.78 -8.58 4.14
CA LEU A 67 4.93 -10.03 4.00
C LEU A 67 6.40 -10.43 3.91
N ARG A 68 6.79 -11.52 4.56
CA ARG A 68 8.05 -12.21 4.30
C ARG A 68 7.78 -13.44 3.45
N ALA A 69 8.33 -13.46 2.25
CA ALA A 69 8.23 -14.61 1.35
C ALA A 69 9.19 -15.74 1.76
N ALA A 70 8.98 -16.94 1.21
CA ALA A 70 9.78 -18.11 1.52
C ALA A 70 11.27 -17.99 1.15
N ASN A 71 11.61 -17.12 0.18
CA ASN A 71 12.99 -16.81 -0.20
C ASN A 71 13.65 -15.75 0.70
N GLY A 72 12.93 -15.20 1.68
CA GLY A 72 13.38 -14.16 2.60
C GLY A 72 13.12 -12.72 2.12
N ALA A 73 12.52 -12.52 0.94
CA ALA A 73 12.15 -11.19 0.46
C ALA A 73 11.06 -10.59 1.36
N GLU A 74 11.20 -9.31 1.71
CA GLU A 74 10.23 -8.56 2.50
C GLU A 74 9.47 -7.59 1.60
N LEU A 75 8.16 -7.75 1.53
CA LEU A 75 7.27 -7.04 0.63
C LEU A 75 6.33 -6.17 1.43
N LEU A 76 6.46 -4.84 1.29
CA LEU A 76 5.51 -3.88 1.81
C LEU A 76 4.39 -3.67 0.79
N LEU A 77 3.17 -3.98 1.21
CA LEU A 77 1.92 -3.65 0.52
C LEU A 77 1.32 -2.43 1.21
N HIS A 78 1.37 -1.27 0.56
CA HIS A 78 0.88 0.00 1.11
C HIS A 78 -0.32 0.49 0.30
N LEU A 79 -1.48 0.69 0.92
CA LEU A 79 -2.69 1.11 0.23
C LEU A 79 -2.85 2.62 0.25
N GLY A 80 -2.89 3.23 -0.94
CA GLY A 80 -3.00 4.67 -1.12
C GLY A 80 -1.82 5.48 -0.58
N LEU A 81 -1.90 6.79 -0.75
CA LEU A 81 -0.95 7.78 -0.22
C LEU A 81 -1.60 8.57 0.91
N ASP A 82 -0.84 8.80 1.99
CA ASP A 82 -1.28 9.50 3.21
C ASP A 82 -2.48 8.84 3.94
N THR A 83 -2.76 7.57 3.66
CA THR A 83 -3.86 6.80 4.29
C THR A 83 -3.63 6.50 5.78
N VAL A 84 -2.42 6.70 6.29
CA VAL A 84 -2.15 6.68 7.73
C VAL A 84 -3.01 7.70 8.49
N GLU A 85 -3.36 8.82 7.85
CA GLU A 85 -4.16 9.90 8.47
C GLU A 85 -5.61 9.50 8.72
N LEU A 86 -6.11 8.45 8.04
CA LEU A 86 -7.48 7.95 8.17
C LEU A 86 -7.72 7.17 9.47
N GLN A 87 -6.69 6.95 10.29
CA GLN A 87 -6.81 6.28 11.60
C GLN A 87 -7.51 4.91 11.56
N GLY A 88 -7.46 4.21 10.42
CA GLY A 88 -8.09 2.90 10.22
C GLY A 88 -9.49 2.94 9.62
N GLU A 89 -10.06 4.13 9.41
CA GLU A 89 -11.34 4.27 8.71
C GLU A 89 -11.21 3.82 7.24
N GLY A 90 -12.18 3.02 6.79
CA GLY A 90 -12.17 2.44 5.44
C GLY A 90 -11.33 1.16 5.27
N PHE A 91 -10.63 0.67 6.31
CA PHE A 91 -9.79 -0.53 6.24
C PHE A 91 -10.34 -1.67 7.11
N ALA A 92 -10.55 -2.84 6.49
CA ALA A 92 -11.01 -4.06 7.18
C ALA A 92 -10.02 -5.21 6.98
N LEU A 93 -9.15 -5.42 7.98
CA LEU A 93 -8.14 -6.49 7.96
C LEU A 93 -8.77 -7.88 7.99
N LEU A 94 -8.29 -8.77 7.12
CA LEU A 94 -8.71 -10.17 7.02
C LEU A 94 -7.67 -11.15 7.56
N VAL A 95 -6.50 -10.63 7.96
CA VAL A 95 -5.36 -11.41 8.48
C VAL A 95 -4.82 -10.78 9.76
N LYS A 96 -3.96 -11.52 10.45
CA LYS A 96 -3.27 -11.07 11.67
C LYS A 96 -1.75 -11.19 11.50
N GLU A 97 -1.00 -10.42 12.29
CA GLU A 97 0.46 -10.60 12.37
C GLU A 97 0.82 -12.03 12.78
N GLY A 98 1.90 -12.54 12.21
CA GLY A 98 2.38 -13.91 12.38
C GLY A 98 1.67 -14.94 11.49
N GLN A 99 0.54 -14.60 10.86
CA GLN A 99 -0.25 -15.53 10.04
C GLN A 99 0.47 -15.93 8.76
N GLN A 100 0.42 -17.22 8.42
CA GLN A 100 0.84 -17.74 7.12
C GLN A 100 -0.26 -17.53 6.07
N VAL A 101 0.13 -17.05 4.89
CA VAL A 101 -0.78 -16.76 3.77
C VAL A 101 -0.35 -17.49 2.51
N ARG A 102 -1.30 -17.78 1.63
CA ARG A 102 -1.06 -18.36 0.30
C ARG A 102 -1.18 -17.27 -0.76
N ALA A 103 -0.55 -17.48 -1.93
CA ALA A 103 -0.70 -16.58 -3.07
C ALA A 103 -2.19 -16.43 -3.43
N GLY A 104 -2.62 -15.19 -3.69
CA GLY A 104 -4.02 -14.85 -4.00
C GLY A 104 -4.95 -14.84 -2.79
N GLN A 105 -4.47 -15.08 -1.56
CA GLN A 105 -5.32 -15.00 -0.37
C GLN A 105 -5.71 -13.54 -0.06
N PRO A 106 -6.99 -13.24 0.21
CA PRO A 106 -7.40 -11.91 0.67
C PRO A 106 -6.72 -11.52 1.99
N LEU A 107 -6.20 -10.30 2.05
CA LEU A 107 -5.48 -9.75 3.20
C LEU A 107 -6.25 -8.61 3.88
N LEU A 108 -6.85 -7.73 3.08
CA LEU A 108 -7.45 -6.49 3.55
C LEU A 108 -8.52 -6.05 2.55
N ARG A 109 -9.68 -5.64 3.06
CA ARG A 109 -10.73 -4.95 2.29
C ARG A 109 -10.67 -3.45 2.53
N VAL A 110 -10.94 -2.69 1.48
CA VAL A 110 -10.93 -1.23 1.48
C VAL A 110 -12.29 -0.72 1.00
N ASP A 111 -12.85 0.23 1.73
CA ASP A 111 -13.92 1.08 1.21
C ASP A 111 -13.28 2.12 0.27
N LEU A 112 -13.19 1.78 -1.02
CA LEU A 112 -12.53 2.63 -2.02
C LEU A 112 -13.19 4.01 -2.11
N ASP A 113 -14.51 4.09 -1.99
CA ASP A 113 -15.25 5.35 -2.06
C ASP A 113 -14.90 6.25 -0.87
N HIS A 114 -14.88 5.69 0.34
CA HIS A 114 -14.49 6.43 1.53
C HIS A 114 -13.02 6.86 1.46
N VAL A 115 -12.10 5.93 1.15
CA VAL A 115 -10.67 6.23 1.13
C VAL A 115 -10.32 7.24 0.04
N ALA A 116 -10.91 7.14 -1.17
CA ALA A 116 -10.68 8.09 -2.26
C ALA A 116 -11.05 9.54 -1.91
N GLN A 117 -12.05 9.73 -1.04
CA GLN A 117 -12.50 11.07 -0.63
C GLN A 117 -11.62 11.71 0.45
N HIS A 118 -10.81 10.92 1.15
CA HIS A 118 -10.08 11.39 2.34
C HIS A 118 -8.56 11.16 2.27
N CYS A 119 -8.07 10.41 1.28
CA CYS A 119 -6.63 10.24 1.04
C CYS A 119 -6.13 11.14 -0.10
N ARG A 120 -4.81 11.30 -0.21
CA ARG A 120 -4.19 12.05 -1.30
C ARG A 120 -4.34 11.33 -2.65
N SER A 121 -4.29 10.00 -2.64
CA SER A 121 -4.41 9.17 -3.84
C SER A 121 -4.65 7.70 -3.45
N LEU A 122 -5.42 6.96 -4.24
CA LEU A 122 -5.59 5.51 -4.08
C LEU A 122 -4.42 4.68 -4.61
N ILE A 123 -3.45 5.31 -5.31
CA ILE A 123 -2.27 4.63 -5.84
C ILE A 123 -1.60 3.85 -4.72
N SER A 124 -1.58 2.52 -4.89
CA SER A 124 -1.14 1.55 -3.90
C SER A 124 0.18 0.92 -4.33
N LEU A 125 1.06 0.64 -3.38
CA LEU A 125 2.45 0.32 -3.63
C LEU A 125 2.77 -1.13 -3.25
N LEU A 126 3.61 -1.76 -4.07
CA LEU A 126 4.26 -3.04 -3.77
C LEU A 126 5.78 -2.80 -3.83
N ILE A 127 6.42 -2.80 -2.66
CA ILE A 127 7.83 -2.42 -2.48
C ILE A 127 8.61 -3.56 -1.83
N LEU A 128 9.79 -3.85 -2.36
CA LEU A 128 10.77 -4.75 -1.79
C LEU A 128 11.68 -3.99 -0.81
N THR A 129 11.49 -4.20 0.49
CA THR A 129 12.12 -3.37 1.54
C THR A 129 13.53 -3.80 1.90
N ASN A 130 13.96 -5.00 1.51
CA ASN A 130 15.29 -5.55 1.75
C ASN A 130 16.08 -5.80 0.45
N GLY A 131 15.97 -4.87 -0.51
CA GLY A 131 16.56 -4.98 -1.86
C GLY A 131 18.08 -5.17 -1.94
N GLU A 132 18.85 -4.92 -0.87
CA GLU A 132 20.30 -5.21 -0.86
C GLU A 132 20.58 -6.69 -1.19
N GLY A 133 19.70 -7.60 -0.76
CA GLY A 133 19.85 -9.04 -0.96
C GLY A 133 19.12 -9.61 -2.17
N PHE A 134 18.42 -8.79 -2.96
CA PHE A 134 17.47 -9.26 -3.97
C PHE A 134 17.45 -8.34 -5.18
N ASP A 135 17.28 -8.91 -6.37
CA ASP A 135 16.94 -8.17 -7.58
C ASP A 135 15.43 -8.25 -7.80
N LEU A 136 14.83 -7.13 -8.20
CA LEU A 136 13.43 -7.01 -8.56
C LEU A 136 13.30 -6.60 -10.01
N ARG A 137 12.52 -7.34 -10.80
CA ARG A 137 12.24 -7.04 -12.19
C ARG A 137 10.73 -6.99 -12.45
N PRO A 138 10.19 -5.90 -13.03
CA PRO A 138 8.82 -5.89 -13.49
C PRO A 138 8.65 -6.78 -14.72
N LEU A 139 7.59 -7.60 -14.72
CA LEU A 139 7.19 -8.43 -15.86
C LEU A 139 6.29 -7.65 -16.81
N THR A 140 5.50 -6.72 -16.28
CA THR A 140 4.64 -5.82 -17.05
C THR A 140 4.51 -4.45 -16.37
N LEU A 141 4.17 -3.44 -17.15
CA LEU A 141 3.71 -2.11 -16.70
C LEU A 141 2.35 -1.75 -17.33
N SER A 142 1.63 -2.75 -17.85
CA SER A 142 0.25 -2.60 -18.32
C SER A 142 -0.73 -2.76 -17.17
N THR A 143 -2.02 -2.58 -17.46
CA THR A 143 -3.10 -3.02 -16.56
C THR A 143 -2.98 -4.51 -16.26
N VAL A 144 -3.22 -4.88 -15.01
CA VAL A 144 -3.22 -6.27 -14.51
C VAL A 144 -4.50 -6.60 -13.76
N GLN A 145 -4.81 -7.90 -13.65
CA GLN A 145 -5.83 -8.45 -12.77
C GLN A 145 -5.18 -9.14 -11.57
N VAL A 146 -5.90 -9.24 -10.44
CA VAL A 146 -5.42 -9.93 -9.24
C VAL A 146 -4.88 -11.33 -9.60
N GLY A 147 -3.68 -11.62 -9.13
CA GLY A 147 -3.00 -12.90 -9.31
C GLY A 147 -2.20 -13.03 -10.62
N GLU A 148 -2.34 -12.11 -11.58
CA GLU A 148 -1.52 -12.12 -12.79
C GLU A 148 -0.04 -11.88 -12.47
N PRO A 149 0.92 -12.53 -13.17
CA PRO A 149 2.34 -12.32 -12.94
C PRO A 149 2.74 -10.85 -13.14
N LEU A 150 3.34 -10.25 -12.10
CA LEU A 150 3.61 -8.82 -12.05
C LEU A 150 5.09 -8.50 -11.86
N LEU A 151 5.74 -9.14 -10.89
CA LEU A 151 7.17 -8.95 -10.60
C LEU A 151 7.87 -10.31 -10.52
N HIS A 152 9.17 -10.31 -10.83
CA HIS A 152 10.07 -11.42 -10.56
C HIS A 152 11.15 -10.96 -9.59
N ILE A 153 11.40 -11.76 -8.56
CA ILE A 153 12.40 -11.53 -7.53
C ILE A 153 13.44 -12.65 -7.60
N SER A 154 14.71 -12.29 -7.59
CA SER A 154 15.81 -13.24 -7.44
C SER A 154 16.75 -12.83 -6.31
N ARG A 155 17.14 -13.78 -5.45
CA ARG A 155 18.13 -13.54 -4.40
C ARG A 155 19.52 -13.33 -5.02
N ARG A 156 20.22 -12.27 -4.60
CA ARG A 156 21.60 -12.00 -5.00
C ARG A 156 22.55 -13.00 -4.34
N ALA A 157 23.47 -13.56 -5.13
CA ALA A 157 24.42 -14.58 -4.65
C ALA A 157 25.39 -14.10 -3.55
N ASN A 158 25.55 -12.78 -3.38
CA ASN A 158 26.44 -12.16 -2.38
C ASN A 158 25.70 -11.63 -1.14
N ALA A 159 24.43 -11.99 -0.94
CA ALA A 159 23.71 -11.70 0.30
C ALA A 159 24.14 -12.66 1.41
N GLY A 160 25.42 -12.59 1.79
CA GLY A 160 25.95 -13.25 2.98
C GLY A 160 25.27 -12.71 4.24
N PRO A 161 25.30 -13.45 5.37
CA PRO A 161 24.83 -12.92 6.63
C PRO A 161 25.56 -11.60 6.90
N GLN A 162 24.82 -10.51 7.10
CA GLN A 162 25.43 -9.33 7.70
C GLN A 162 26.03 -9.78 9.04
N PRO A 163 27.29 -9.43 9.34
CA PRO A 163 27.90 -9.83 10.60
C PRO A 163 27.02 -9.36 11.74
N LEU A 164 26.68 -10.28 12.65
CA LEU A 164 26.21 -9.92 13.98
C LEU A 164 27.19 -8.91 14.54
N ALA A 165 26.68 -7.72 14.88
CA ALA A 165 27.44 -6.57 15.35
C ALA A 165 28.59 -7.02 16.26
N GLN A 166 29.82 -6.90 15.76
CA GLN A 166 30.99 -6.98 16.61
C GLN A 166 31.03 -5.69 17.42
N GLU A 167 31.17 -5.79 18.74
CA GLU A 167 31.50 -4.68 19.62
C GLU A 167 32.85 -4.10 19.18
N GLN A 168 32.80 -3.08 18.32
CA GLN A 168 33.97 -2.29 17.97
C GLN A 168 34.06 -1.12 18.95
N SER A 169 35.23 -0.96 19.55
CA SER A 169 35.65 0.19 20.37
C SER A 169 35.77 1.48 19.54
N GLY A 170 34.69 1.88 18.87
CA GLY A 170 34.55 3.13 18.13
C GLY A 170 33.92 4.23 18.97
N GLN A 171 34.07 5.47 18.53
CA GLN A 171 33.37 6.61 19.15
C GLN A 171 31.86 6.36 19.13
N GLN A 172 31.19 6.76 20.21
CA GLN A 172 29.75 6.60 20.38
C GLN A 172 29.13 7.95 20.69
N ALA A 173 28.03 8.25 20.00
CA ALA A 173 27.23 9.44 20.25
C ALA A 173 25.76 9.01 20.44
N SER A 174 25.07 9.61 21.39
CA SER A 174 23.64 9.37 21.57
C SER A 174 22.90 10.61 22.06
N ALA A 175 21.63 10.74 21.67
CA ALA A 175 20.76 11.82 22.10
C ALA A 175 19.31 11.39 22.08
N ARG A 176 18.50 12.04 22.92
CA ARG A 176 17.04 11.86 22.93
C ARG A 176 16.37 12.93 22.08
N ILE A 177 15.31 12.55 21.39
CA ILE A 177 14.51 13.46 20.57
C ILE A 177 13.05 13.03 20.53
N LYS A 178 12.15 14.01 20.38
CA LYS A 178 10.74 13.75 20.09
C LYS A 178 10.52 13.64 18.59
N VAL A 179 9.79 12.61 18.16
CA VAL A 179 9.44 12.45 16.74
C VAL A 179 8.41 13.50 16.34
N ALA A 180 8.79 14.38 15.42
CA ALA A 180 7.94 15.49 14.96
C ALA A 180 7.04 15.13 13.77
N HIS A 181 7.20 13.94 13.19
CA HIS A 181 6.43 13.47 12.04
C HIS A 181 4.98 13.19 12.42
N ARG A 182 4.04 13.78 11.67
CA ARG A 182 2.60 13.54 11.83
C ARG A 182 2.30 12.06 11.65
N GLY A 183 1.58 11.47 12.60
CA GLY A 183 1.30 10.02 12.58
C GLY A 183 2.48 9.13 12.98
N GLY A 184 3.63 9.70 13.39
CA GLY A 184 4.77 8.97 13.94
C GLY A 184 5.73 8.38 12.90
N LEU A 185 6.49 7.35 13.28
CA LEU A 185 7.51 6.72 12.44
C LEU A 185 6.93 5.63 11.53
N HIS A 186 6.08 6.03 10.59
CA HIS A 186 5.51 5.15 9.56
C HIS A 186 6.41 5.07 8.30
N ALA A 187 5.89 4.48 7.22
CA ALA A 187 6.59 4.27 5.94
C ALA A 187 7.51 5.42 5.50
N ARG A 188 6.94 6.62 5.30
CA ARG A 188 7.64 7.80 4.75
C ARG A 188 8.79 8.31 5.66
N PRO A 189 8.57 8.65 6.94
CA PRO A 189 9.65 9.10 7.80
C PRO A 189 10.68 8.00 8.11
N ALA A 190 10.27 6.72 8.17
CA ALA A 190 11.21 5.61 8.31
C ALA A 190 12.13 5.46 7.08
N ALA A 191 11.61 5.73 5.87
CA ALA A 191 12.41 5.76 4.65
C ALA A 191 13.50 6.83 4.68
N LEU A 192 13.16 8.04 5.16
CA LEU A 192 14.11 9.13 5.31
C LEU A 192 15.18 8.81 6.34
N VAL A 193 14.80 8.26 7.50
CA VAL A 193 15.75 7.79 8.52
C VAL A 193 16.72 6.77 7.93
N ARG A 194 16.22 5.78 7.17
CA ARG A 194 17.07 4.81 6.48
C ARG A 194 18.01 5.48 5.46
N GLN A 195 17.50 6.38 4.64
CA GLN A 195 18.31 7.08 3.64
C GLN A 195 19.41 7.93 4.30
N THR A 196 19.08 8.63 5.39
CA THR A 196 20.06 9.35 6.19
C THR A 196 21.11 8.37 6.73
N ALA A 197 20.70 7.21 7.27
CA ALA A 197 21.62 6.24 7.87
C ALA A 197 22.60 5.66 6.85
N LEU A 198 22.12 5.37 5.63
CA LEU A 198 22.95 4.85 4.54
C LEU A 198 23.93 5.89 3.97
N SER A 199 23.82 7.15 4.35
CA SER A 199 24.77 8.21 3.96
C SER A 199 26.02 8.27 4.85
N PHE A 200 26.08 7.43 5.90
CA PHE A 200 27.16 7.37 6.87
C PHE A 200 27.73 5.95 6.99
N ASN A 201 28.97 5.85 7.47
CA ASN A 201 29.61 4.56 7.75
C ASN A 201 29.28 4.06 9.16
N SER A 202 28.88 4.95 10.08
CA SER A 202 28.47 4.59 11.44
C SER A 202 27.22 3.74 11.47
N HIS A 203 27.21 2.80 12.42
CA HIS A 203 26.02 2.04 12.74
C HIS A 203 25.10 2.88 13.62
N SER A 204 23.88 3.12 13.15
CA SER A 204 22.87 3.88 13.86
C SER A 204 21.71 2.98 14.29
N GLN A 205 21.24 3.21 15.51
CA GLN A 205 20.10 2.51 16.09
C GLN A 205 19.13 3.51 16.72
N LEU A 206 17.85 3.15 16.68
CA LEU A 206 16.78 3.88 17.30
C LEU A 206 16.13 3.01 18.37
N THR A 207 16.06 3.52 19.59
CA THR A 207 15.52 2.82 20.75
C THR A 207 14.29 3.55 21.25
N PHE A 208 13.21 2.80 21.41
CA PHE A 208 11.94 3.29 21.94
C PHE A 208 11.41 2.29 22.96
N LYS A 209 11.22 2.76 24.19
CA LYS A 209 10.94 1.90 25.35
C LYS A 209 12.04 0.82 25.46
N ASP A 210 11.68 -0.45 25.55
CA ASP A 210 12.62 -1.57 25.67
C ASP A 210 12.98 -2.21 24.31
N LYS A 211 12.62 -1.56 23.20
CA LYS A 211 12.86 -2.08 21.84
C LYS A 211 13.84 -1.20 21.09
N SER A 212 14.75 -1.83 20.35
CA SER A 212 15.71 -1.15 19.48
C SER A 212 15.63 -1.69 18.06
N ALA A 213 15.84 -0.82 17.09
CA ALA A 213 15.93 -1.17 15.67
C ALA A 213 17.13 -0.47 15.02
N PRO A 214 17.86 -1.14 14.11
CA PRO A 214 18.87 -0.46 13.30
C PRO A 214 18.18 0.50 12.34
N CYS A 215 18.72 1.71 12.20
CA CYS A 215 18.15 2.73 11.31
C CYS A 215 18.20 2.33 9.82
N THR A 216 19.01 1.34 9.47
CA THR A 216 19.09 0.77 8.11
C THR A 216 17.96 -0.21 7.79
N SER A 217 17.22 -0.70 8.79
CA SER A 217 16.11 -1.64 8.60
C SER A 217 14.76 -0.93 8.67
N LEU A 218 14.14 -0.75 7.50
CA LEU A 218 12.85 -0.08 7.35
C LEU A 218 11.73 -0.76 8.16
N ILE A 219 11.62 -2.08 8.05
CA ILE A 219 10.60 -2.87 8.76
C ILE A 219 10.82 -2.82 10.27
N ALA A 220 12.06 -2.92 10.74
CA ALA A 220 12.35 -2.86 12.17
C ALA A 220 12.00 -1.48 12.76
N LEU A 221 12.32 -0.39 12.06
CA LEU A 221 11.94 0.97 12.47
C LEU A 221 10.42 1.13 12.58
N MET A 222 9.67 0.70 11.57
CA MET A 222 8.20 0.80 11.57
C MET A 222 7.57 -0.09 12.65
N SER A 223 8.21 -1.20 13.00
CA SER A 223 7.75 -2.15 14.02
C SER A 223 7.94 -1.64 15.46
N LEU A 224 8.75 -0.60 15.68
CA LEU A 224 8.85 0.05 17.00
C LEU A 224 7.53 0.70 17.41
N GLY A 225 6.71 1.11 16.43
CA GLY A 225 5.41 1.74 16.68
C GLY A 225 5.55 3.07 17.44
N ILE A 226 6.47 3.92 16.99
CA ILE A 226 6.65 5.24 17.58
C ILE A 226 5.61 6.18 17.01
N GLY A 227 4.83 6.80 17.89
CA GLY A 227 3.85 7.83 17.58
C GLY A 227 4.46 9.23 17.50
N GLU A 228 3.62 10.19 17.12
CA GLU A 228 3.98 11.61 17.12
C GLU A 228 4.25 12.12 18.55
N GLN A 229 5.24 13.01 18.70
CA GLN A 229 5.72 13.57 19.98
C GLN A 229 6.29 12.55 20.98
N GLU A 230 6.40 11.27 20.63
CA GLU A 230 7.04 10.27 21.48
C GLU A 230 8.57 10.45 21.46
N GLU A 231 9.17 10.29 22.64
CA GLU A 231 10.62 10.42 22.81
C GLU A 231 11.32 9.11 22.47
N VAL A 232 12.39 9.21 21.68
CA VAL A 232 13.24 8.09 21.27
C VAL A 232 14.70 8.40 21.58
N LEU A 233 15.48 7.37 21.81
CA LEU A 233 16.94 7.45 21.94
C LEU A 233 17.56 7.06 20.60
N VAL A 234 18.33 7.99 20.01
CA VAL A 234 19.18 7.70 18.85
C VAL A 234 20.59 7.44 19.35
N SER A 235 21.19 6.34 18.89
CA SER A 235 22.58 6.01 19.18
C SER A 235 23.33 5.68 17.90
N CYS A 236 24.48 6.31 17.70
CA CYS A 236 25.38 6.08 16.57
C CYS A 236 26.74 5.63 17.09
N GLN A 237 27.38 4.70 16.37
CA GLN A 237 28.70 4.16 16.71
C GLN A 237 29.56 4.06 15.45
N GLY A 238 30.77 4.60 15.52
CA GLY A 238 31.71 4.67 14.40
C GLY A 238 32.40 6.02 14.29
N ASP A 239 33.26 6.17 13.29
CA ASP A 239 34.13 7.35 13.15
C ASP A 239 33.36 8.64 12.82
N ASP A 240 32.23 8.53 12.11
CA ASP A 240 31.34 9.66 11.75
C ASP A 240 30.08 9.73 12.64
N CYS A 241 30.11 9.13 13.84
CA CYS A 241 28.93 8.98 14.69
C CYS A 241 28.29 10.31 15.14
N GLN A 242 29.07 11.38 15.31
CA GLN A 242 28.54 12.69 15.70
C GLN A 242 27.75 13.34 14.56
N ASP A 243 28.32 13.35 13.35
CA ASP A 243 27.65 13.90 12.15
C ASP A 243 26.38 13.09 11.82
N ALA A 244 26.48 11.75 11.90
CA ALA A 244 25.34 10.86 11.73
C ALA A 244 24.25 11.13 12.77
N LEU A 245 24.61 11.31 14.05
CA LEU A 245 23.64 11.64 15.10
C LEU A 245 22.95 12.98 14.81
N GLN A 246 23.70 14.01 14.43
CA GLN A 246 23.12 15.33 14.12
C GLN A 246 22.13 15.24 12.95
N ALA A 247 22.49 14.52 11.88
CA ALA A 247 21.60 14.30 10.75
C ALA A 247 20.34 13.53 11.16
N MET A 248 20.46 12.48 12.01
CA MET A 248 19.31 11.74 12.53
C MET A 248 18.36 12.63 13.34
N LEU A 249 18.91 13.47 14.22
CA LEU A 249 18.11 14.39 15.03
C LEU A 249 17.35 15.38 14.13
N GLN A 250 17.98 15.90 13.08
CA GLN A 250 17.29 16.75 12.10
C GLN A 250 16.19 15.99 11.36
N THR A 251 16.47 14.78 10.87
CA THR A 251 15.49 13.96 10.15
C THR A 251 14.29 13.62 11.04
N LEU A 252 14.47 13.33 12.32
CA LEU A 252 13.38 12.96 13.24
C LEU A 252 12.63 14.18 13.81
N GLY A 253 13.33 15.29 14.02
CA GLY A 253 12.81 16.51 14.64
C GLY A 253 12.13 17.48 13.68
N THR A 254 12.26 17.27 12.37
CA THR A 254 11.65 18.16 11.35
C THR A 254 10.41 17.49 10.77
N ALA A 255 9.22 18.03 11.08
CA ALA A 255 7.98 17.58 10.48
C ALA A 255 8.03 17.75 8.96
N MET A 256 7.60 16.72 8.22
CA MET A 256 7.53 16.82 6.77
C MET A 256 6.53 17.90 6.35
N ALA A 257 6.92 18.76 5.40
CA ALA A 257 5.99 19.65 4.76
C ALA A 257 4.93 18.81 4.03
N ALA A 258 3.66 19.00 4.37
CA ALA A 258 2.59 18.63 3.47
C ALA A 258 2.77 19.52 2.23
N ASP A 259 3.04 18.93 1.06
CA ASP A 259 2.97 19.69 -0.18
C ASP A 259 1.58 20.33 -0.23
N ALA A 260 1.53 21.66 -0.13
CA ALA A 260 0.31 22.43 -0.23
C ALA A 260 -0.29 22.19 -1.62
N HIS A 261 -1.33 21.37 -1.71
CA HIS A 261 -2.13 21.26 -2.92
C HIS A 261 -3.34 22.16 -2.79
N GLY A 262 -3.50 23.00 -3.81
CA GLY A 262 -4.46 24.08 -3.87
C GLY A 262 -5.87 23.62 -3.51
N GLU A 263 -6.51 24.40 -2.65
CA GLU A 263 -7.94 24.36 -2.43
C GLU A 263 -8.65 24.49 -3.78
N THR A 264 -9.17 23.37 -4.27
CA THR A 264 -10.34 23.42 -5.13
C THR A 264 -11.54 23.52 -4.21
N PRO A 265 -12.37 24.58 -4.28
CA PRO A 265 -13.54 24.70 -3.44
C PRO A 265 -14.47 23.51 -3.70
N VAL A 266 -14.75 22.72 -2.67
CA VAL A 266 -15.80 21.69 -2.72
C VAL A 266 -17.13 22.42 -2.89
N PRO A 267 -17.91 22.16 -3.97
CA PRO A 267 -19.25 22.73 -4.08
C PRO A 267 -20.13 22.18 -2.95
N ALA A 268 -20.85 23.09 -2.29
CA ALA A 268 -21.70 22.79 -1.16
C ALA A 268 -22.71 21.67 -1.48
N ARG A 269 -22.80 20.70 -0.56
CA ARG A 269 -23.72 19.57 -0.61
C ARG A 269 -25.17 20.08 -0.70
N PRO A 270 -25.99 19.64 -1.67
CA PRO A 270 -27.40 20.00 -1.69
C PRO A 270 -28.13 19.37 -0.48
N PRO A 271 -29.13 20.05 0.09
CA PRO A 271 -29.84 19.57 1.27
C PRO A 271 -30.60 18.26 0.97
N LYS A 272 -30.55 17.32 1.92
CA LYS A 272 -31.27 16.05 1.85
C LYS A 272 -32.78 16.29 1.77
N ALA A 273 -33.43 15.74 0.75
CA ALA A 273 -34.88 15.72 0.65
C ALA A 273 -35.49 14.87 1.78
N PRO A 274 -36.60 15.30 2.40
CA PRO A 274 -37.21 14.55 3.49
C PRO A 274 -37.88 13.28 2.95
N TRP A 275 -37.52 12.15 3.55
CA TRP A 275 -38.18 10.86 3.38
C TRP A 275 -39.64 10.97 3.83
N LYS A 276 -40.58 10.63 2.94
CA LYS A 276 -42.00 10.53 3.30
C LYS A 276 -42.18 9.34 4.24
N THR A 277 -42.60 9.64 5.47
CA THR A 277 -43.12 8.67 6.43
C THR A 277 -44.40 8.06 5.85
N ALA A 278 -44.36 6.79 5.46
CA ALA A 278 -45.56 6.02 5.17
C ALA A 278 -46.28 5.74 6.49
N CYS A 279 -47.31 6.54 6.78
CA CYS A 279 -48.22 6.31 7.89
C CYS A 279 -49.14 5.13 7.55
N CYS A 280 -48.94 3.99 8.22
CA CYS A 280 -49.93 2.92 8.26
C CYS A 280 -51.19 3.44 8.96
N ARG A 281 -52.27 3.66 8.21
CA ARG A 281 -53.63 3.70 8.78
C ARG A 281 -54.41 2.50 8.28
N ALA A 282 -54.80 1.68 9.25
CA ALA A 282 -55.83 0.68 9.10
C ALA A 282 -57.19 1.35 8.88
N SER A 283 -57.95 0.84 7.91
CA SER A 283 -59.41 0.92 7.91
C SER A 283 -59.97 -0.24 7.10
N ALA A 284 -60.82 -1.01 7.78
CA ALA A 284 -61.47 -2.25 7.36
C ALA A 284 -62.56 -2.01 6.27
N PRO A 285 -63.15 -3.09 5.70
CA PRO A 285 -63.68 -3.10 4.34
C PRO A 285 -65.17 -2.78 4.25
N ARG A 286 -65.64 -2.31 3.08
CA ARG A 286 -67.04 -2.43 2.65
C ARG A 286 -67.16 -2.83 1.18
N ARG A 287 -68.09 -3.75 0.97
CA ARG A 287 -68.50 -4.44 -0.26
C ARG A 287 -69.18 -3.48 -1.25
N ALA A 288 -69.04 -3.73 -2.56
CA ALA A 288 -70.11 -4.21 -3.45
C ALA A 288 -70.07 -3.64 -4.89
N TRP A 289 -69.98 -4.58 -5.85
CA TRP A 289 -70.81 -4.75 -7.06
C TRP A 289 -70.48 -4.04 -8.40
N CYS A 290 -70.55 -4.90 -9.45
CA CYS A 290 -70.79 -4.71 -10.89
C CYS A 290 -69.59 -4.22 -11.75
N ALA A 291 -69.03 -5.10 -12.61
CA ALA A 291 -69.44 -5.44 -14.01
C ALA A 291 -69.05 -4.28 -14.97
N ASP A 292 -68.38 -4.42 -16.12
CA ASP A 292 -68.00 -5.53 -16.99
C ASP A 292 -66.93 -4.97 -17.99
N PRO A 293 -66.35 -5.77 -18.92
CA PRO A 293 -65.08 -5.52 -19.59
C PRO A 293 -65.21 -4.92 -21.01
N TRP A 294 -64.15 -4.29 -21.52
CA TRP A 294 -63.82 -4.19 -22.96
C TRP A 294 -62.41 -3.60 -23.14
N CYS A 295 -61.48 -4.35 -23.75
CA CYS A 295 -61.01 -4.19 -25.15
C CYS A 295 -59.80 -3.24 -25.23
N GLY A 296 -58.65 -3.53 -25.85
CA GLY A 296 -58.14 -4.61 -26.70
C GLY A 296 -56.60 -4.50 -26.74
N SER A 297 -55.88 -5.62 -26.92
CA SER A 297 -55.26 -6.04 -28.20
C SER A 297 -53.93 -5.34 -28.59
N THR A 298 -52.82 -5.97 -28.16
CA THR A 298 -51.72 -6.55 -28.98
C THR A 298 -50.85 -5.71 -29.96
N PRO A 299 -49.63 -6.21 -30.31
CA PRO A 299 -48.40 -5.44 -30.45
C PRO A 299 -47.93 -5.31 -31.91
N TRP A 300 -46.92 -4.46 -32.14
CA TRP A 300 -46.24 -4.37 -33.44
C TRP A 300 -44.76 -4.73 -33.35
N SER A 301 -44.32 -5.34 -34.44
CA SER A 301 -43.14 -6.16 -34.56
C SER A 301 -42.57 -5.97 -35.97
N TRP A 302 -41.25 -6.06 -36.13
CA TRP A 302 -40.45 -6.31 -37.35
C TRP A 302 -40.24 -5.21 -38.42
N ARG A 303 -38.95 -5.00 -38.73
CA ARG A 303 -38.24 -5.06 -40.05
C ARG A 303 -36.84 -4.46 -39.83
N ARG A 304 -35.69 -5.16 -39.95
CA ARG A 304 -35.04 -5.95 -41.03
C ARG A 304 -34.70 -5.12 -42.27
N ILE A 305 -33.42 -4.78 -42.43
CA ILE A 305 -32.74 -4.61 -43.73
C ILE A 305 -31.35 -5.28 -43.65
N MET A 306 -31.11 -6.19 -44.59
CA MET A 306 -29.84 -6.84 -44.96
C MET A 306 -29.47 -6.34 -46.36
N ALA A 307 -28.17 -6.13 -46.62
CA ALA A 307 -27.50 -6.24 -47.93
C ALA A 307 -26.00 -5.95 -47.69
N SER A 308 -25.06 -6.92 -47.68
CA SER A 308 -24.54 -7.79 -48.75
C SER A 308 -23.24 -7.25 -49.37
N MET A 309 -22.19 -8.10 -49.39
CA MET A 309 -21.22 -8.38 -50.48
C MET A 309 -19.75 -8.45 -50.05
N HIS A 310 -19.27 -9.69 -49.92
CA HIS A 310 -17.93 -10.20 -50.27
C HIS A 310 -18.07 -11.04 -51.57
N PRO A 311 -17.04 -11.58 -52.25
CA PRO A 311 -15.60 -11.77 -51.91
C PRO A 311 -14.63 -11.33 -53.07
N SER A 312 -13.29 -11.34 -52.96
CA SER A 312 -12.41 -12.49 -53.29
C SER A 312 -10.90 -12.10 -53.18
N PRO A 313 -9.95 -13.06 -53.19
CA PRO A 313 -8.58 -12.93 -52.65
C PRO A 313 -7.44 -12.97 -53.71
N ASN A 314 -6.18 -12.97 -53.20
CA ASN A 314 -4.84 -13.18 -53.80
C ASN A 314 -3.97 -11.90 -53.92
N GLY A 315 -2.67 -11.91 -53.62
CA GLY A 315 -1.76 -13.04 -53.43
C GLY A 315 -0.42 -12.68 -52.79
N LYS A 316 0.40 -13.73 -52.68
CA LYS A 316 1.78 -13.77 -52.20
C LYS A 316 2.73 -13.06 -53.17
N HIS A 317 3.66 -12.26 -52.65
CA HIS A 317 5.12 -12.40 -52.79
C HIS A 317 5.83 -11.33 -51.96
#